data_AF-A0A2T5JI45-F1
#
_entry.id   AF-A0A2T5JI45-F1
#
_cell.length_a   1.000
_cell.length_b   1.000
_cell.length_c   1.000
_cell.angle_alpha   90.00
_cell.angle_beta   90.00
_cell.angle_gamma   90.00
#
_symmetry.space_group_name_H-M   'P 1'
#
loop_
_entity.id
_entity.type
_entity.pdbx_description
1 polymer ?
#
loop_
_entity_poly.entity_id
_entity_poly.type
_entity_poly.pdbx_seq_one_letter_code
_entity_poly.pdbx_strand_id
1 'polypeptide(L)'
;MECFRVDESGYTGFDLLNAEQRFQGATAVAISDEDAARLIKEHFPKLQASELKYRALARRSGNHPRLLNLQRDILTNYKCVTYVCNKRYLLLLMFLDYAVEPFYYEGGVNFYENGQNYAMASLIYIVGPKLLGKMAFDGLQAAFQRAVKEKSPEALNDLVSAARKTKWQELPEALGPLAKYAAPECLEAIATPGVSTDAAFVVLQSLVSRMEEMAAGPYRVEHDQSKNLLTYHDLMRRYINHEETIEFRQSEIARIKFPLKLASVTQVDSKTSPAVQLADVLIGAAIEAANTLTGQRMGELDAEAVMALYADHQFIHMVPSIDFAEQRRFRQGTQAAEIIDYFGTHFHGSSKG
;
A
#
# COMPACT_ATOMS: atom_id res chain seq x y z
N MET A 1 -2.09 24.70 -12.21
CA MET A 1 -2.56 23.35 -11.84
C MET A 1 -1.77 22.90 -10.63
N GLU A 2 -2.44 22.44 -9.57
CA GLU A 2 -1.81 21.89 -8.36
C GLU A 2 -0.94 20.68 -8.72
N CYS A 3 0.16 20.48 -8.00
CA CYS A 3 1.06 19.35 -8.24
C CYS A 3 1.46 18.71 -6.92
N PHE A 4 1.22 17.41 -6.80
CA PHE A 4 1.68 16.61 -5.66
C PHE A 4 3.00 15.92 -6.02
N ARG A 5 3.99 16.04 -5.13
CA ARG A 5 5.29 15.41 -5.26
C ARG A 5 5.32 14.16 -4.42
N VAL A 6 5.72 13.05 -5.03
CA VAL A 6 5.65 11.73 -4.42
C VAL A 6 7.02 11.08 -4.35
N ASP A 7 7.33 10.49 -3.21
CA ASP A 7 8.42 9.54 -3.07
C ASP A 7 7.97 8.32 -2.28
N GLU A 8 8.64 7.19 -2.51
CA GLU A 8 8.34 5.88 -1.95
C GLU A 8 9.49 5.35 -1.10
N SER A 9 9.17 4.55 -0.09
CA SER A 9 10.18 3.83 0.68
C SER A 9 9.73 2.42 1.02
N GLY A 10 10.70 1.53 1.23
CA GLY A 10 10.44 0.13 1.61
C GLY A 10 10.07 -0.81 0.47
N TYR A 11 10.19 -0.37 -0.79
CA TYR A 11 9.94 -1.19 -1.97
C TYR A 11 10.92 -2.37 -2.09
N THR A 12 10.38 -3.58 -2.28
CA THR A 12 11.13 -4.83 -2.52
C THR A 12 10.58 -5.64 -3.69
N GLY A 13 9.72 -5.02 -4.51
CA GLY A 13 8.98 -5.69 -5.57
C GLY A 13 8.11 -6.80 -5.05
N PHE A 14 8.17 -7.95 -5.72
CA PHE A 14 7.33 -9.10 -5.40
C PHE A 14 7.59 -9.69 -4.01
N ASP A 15 8.72 -9.37 -3.35
CA ASP A 15 9.08 -9.92 -2.04
C ASP A 15 8.44 -9.13 -0.88
N LEU A 16 7.18 -9.43 -0.58
CA LEU A 16 6.45 -8.86 0.55
C LEU A 16 6.84 -9.50 1.90
N LEU A 17 7.62 -10.58 1.88
CA LEU A 17 8.08 -11.30 3.06
C LEU A 17 9.47 -10.87 3.56
N ASN A 18 10.04 -9.83 2.96
CA ASN A 18 11.36 -9.32 3.32
C ASN A 18 11.44 -8.95 4.82
N ALA A 19 12.30 -9.64 5.56
CA ALA A 19 12.40 -9.47 7.01
C ALA A 19 13.01 -8.12 7.42
N GLU A 20 13.89 -7.56 6.59
CA GLU A 20 14.63 -6.31 6.84
C GLU A 20 13.81 -5.07 6.46
N GLN A 21 12.90 -5.21 5.50
CA GLN A 21 12.00 -4.16 5.05
C GLN A 21 10.57 -4.66 5.22
N ARG A 22 9.97 -4.52 6.40
CA ARG A 22 8.59 -5.02 6.64
C ARG A 22 7.49 -4.08 6.18
N PHE A 23 7.81 -2.79 6.09
CA PHE A 23 6.89 -1.77 5.66
C PHE A 23 7.26 -1.26 4.28
N GLN A 24 6.25 -0.84 3.55
CA GLN A 24 6.37 -0.01 2.36
C GLN A 24 5.40 1.15 2.47
N GLY A 25 5.69 2.24 1.80
CA GLY A 25 4.78 3.37 1.77
C GLY A 25 5.25 4.46 0.84
N ALA A 26 4.47 5.53 0.80
CA ALA A 26 4.76 6.70 0.00
C ALA A 26 4.16 7.94 0.65
N THR A 27 4.74 9.10 0.37
CA THR A 27 4.19 10.38 0.78
C THR A 27 3.92 11.24 -0.45
N ALA A 28 2.75 11.86 -0.51
CA ALA A 28 2.42 12.92 -1.45
C ALA A 28 2.41 14.27 -0.74
N VAL A 29 3.04 15.30 -1.32
CA VAL A 29 3.02 16.67 -0.79
C VAL A 29 2.82 17.70 -1.91
N ALA A 30 1.85 18.60 -1.75
CA ALA A 30 1.64 19.72 -2.67
C ALA A 30 2.47 20.94 -2.23
N ILE A 31 3.72 20.98 -2.68
CA ILE A 31 4.68 22.07 -2.40
C ILE A 31 5.49 22.42 -3.65
N SER A 32 5.75 23.69 -3.92
CA SER A 32 6.60 24.09 -5.07
C SER A 32 8.08 23.81 -4.79
N ASP A 33 8.90 23.70 -5.84
CA ASP A 33 10.34 23.51 -5.66
C ASP A 33 11.00 24.73 -5.01
N GLU A 34 10.50 25.95 -5.23
CA GLU A 34 10.99 27.16 -4.58
C GLU A 34 10.75 27.12 -3.06
N ASP A 35 9.52 26.77 -2.64
CA ASP A 35 9.18 26.65 -1.23
C ASP A 35 9.91 25.49 -0.56
N ALA A 36 10.03 24.36 -1.26
CA ALA A 36 10.78 23.22 -0.78
C ALA A 36 12.26 23.56 -0.60
N ALA A 37 12.90 24.19 -1.59
CA ALA A 37 14.29 24.63 -1.49
C ALA A 37 14.50 25.64 -0.35
N ARG A 38 13.54 26.55 -0.14
CA ARG A 38 13.55 27.49 0.98
C ARG A 38 13.52 26.77 2.33
N LEU A 39 12.58 25.84 2.54
CA LEU A 39 12.48 25.05 3.77
C LEU A 39 13.76 24.22 4.02
N ILE A 40 14.30 23.58 2.97
CA ILE A 40 15.55 22.82 3.08
C ILE A 40 16.68 23.72 3.55
N LYS A 41 16.81 24.93 2.99
CA LYS A 41 17.86 25.89 3.37
C LYS A 41 17.67 26.44 4.79
N GLU A 42 16.42 26.65 5.22
CA GLU A 42 16.09 27.12 6.58
C GLU A 42 16.50 26.09 7.64
N HIS A 43 16.16 24.81 7.44
CA HIS A 43 16.45 23.74 8.42
C HIS A 43 17.87 23.17 8.29
N PHE A 44 18.42 23.15 7.07
CA PHE A 44 19.74 22.59 6.74
C PHE A 44 20.65 23.60 6.00
N PRO A 45 20.96 24.77 6.58
CA PRO A 45 21.71 25.85 5.91
C PRO A 45 23.15 25.49 5.54
N LYS A 46 23.69 24.41 6.13
CA LYS A 46 25.06 23.92 5.87
C LYS A 46 25.07 22.68 4.97
N LEU A 47 23.94 22.29 4.39
CA LEU A 47 23.87 21.15 3.49
C LEU A 47 24.68 21.45 2.22
N GLN A 48 25.67 20.59 1.94
CA GLN A 48 26.51 20.67 0.73
C GLN A 48 26.15 19.58 -0.28
N ALA A 49 25.37 18.57 0.13
CA ALA A 49 24.91 17.53 -0.77
C ALA A 49 23.90 18.11 -1.76
N SER A 50 23.97 17.66 -3.02
CA SER A 50 23.00 18.02 -4.05
C SER A 50 21.61 17.42 -3.80
N GLU A 51 21.51 16.46 -2.87
CA GLU A 51 20.29 15.73 -2.58
C GLU A 51 20.12 15.53 -1.07
N LEU A 52 18.94 15.91 -0.57
CA LEU A 52 18.50 15.65 0.78
C LEU A 52 17.90 14.23 0.83
N LYS A 53 18.58 13.31 1.52
CA LYS A 53 18.07 11.96 1.80
C LYS A 53 17.87 11.73 3.29
N TYR A 54 16.68 11.29 3.69
CA TYR A 54 16.30 11.00 5.08
C TYR A 54 17.35 10.17 5.81
N ARG A 55 17.71 9.01 5.24
CA ARG A 55 18.62 8.04 5.88
C ARG A 55 20.01 8.61 6.15
N ALA A 56 20.48 9.56 5.33
CA ALA A 56 21.76 10.22 5.54
C ALA A 56 21.70 11.24 6.68
N LEU A 57 20.56 11.92 6.83
CA LEU A 57 20.35 12.93 7.86
C LEU A 57 20.06 12.32 9.22
N ALA A 58 19.20 11.30 9.27
CA ALA A 58 18.73 10.64 10.49
C ALA A 58 19.88 10.02 11.29
N ARG A 59 20.92 9.51 10.61
CA ARG A 59 22.14 8.97 11.26
C ARG A 59 22.89 9.97 12.14
N ARG A 60 22.66 11.28 11.97
CA ARG A 60 23.34 12.32 12.75
C ARG A 60 22.37 12.87 13.79
N SER A 61 22.60 12.59 15.07
CA SER A 61 21.73 13.04 16.16
C SER A 61 21.52 14.57 16.19
N GLY A 62 22.54 15.35 15.82
CA GLY A 62 22.42 16.81 15.69
C GLY A 62 21.42 17.28 14.62
N ASN A 63 20.99 16.40 13.72
CA ASN A 63 19.96 16.69 12.71
C ASN A 63 18.54 16.35 13.19
N HIS A 64 18.35 15.58 14.27
CA HIS A 64 17.03 15.10 14.68
C HIS A 64 16.04 16.24 14.95
N PRO A 65 16.37 17.31 15.70
CA PRO A 65 15.45 18.42 15.90
C PRO A 65 15.10 19.15 14.60
N ARG A 66 16.04 19.21 13.65
CA ARG A 66 15.84 19.84 12.34
C ARG A 66 14.92 19.01 11.46
N LEU A 67 15.07 17.69 11.49
CA LEU A 67 14.15 16.77 10.79
C LEU A 67 12.73 16.86 11.36
N LEU A 68 12.57 16.90 12.68
CA LEU A 68 11.25 17.05 13.30
C LEU A 68 10.61 18.41 12.98
N ASN A 69 11.39 19.49 13.01
CA ASN A 69 10.88 20.82 12.67
C ASN A 69 10.53 20.95 11.18
N LEU A 70 11.36 20.42 10.28
CA LEU A 70 11.04 20.39 8.84
C LEU A 70 9.74 19.62 8.59
N GLN A 71 9.59 18.42 9.17
CA GLN A 71 8.36 17.64 9.04
C GLN A 71 7.15 18.41 9.58
N ARG A 72 7.27 19.04 10.75
CA ARG A 72 6.20 19.88 11.33
C ARG A 72 5.79 21.01 10.39
N ASP A 73 6.76 21.72 9.82
CA ASP A 73 6.48 22.83 8.90
C ASP A 73 5.79 22.35 7.62
N ILE A 74 6.18 21.18 7.09
CA ILE A 74 5.51 20.61 5.91
C ILE A 74 4.08 20.19 6.26
N LEU A 75 3.91 19.39 7.32
CA LEU A 75 2.62 18.83 7.73
C LEU A 75 1.61 19.93 8.14
N THR A 76 2.08 21.04 8.70
CA THR A 76 1.22 22.14 9.14
C THR A 76 0.77 23.03 7.98
N ASN A 77 1.67 23.30 7.02
CA ASN A 77 1.47 24.38 6.05
C ASN A 77 1.12 23.90 4.63
N TYR A 78 1.28 22.61 4.34
CA TYR A 78 1.06 22.06 3.00
C TYR A 78 0.13 20.86 3.01
N LYS A 79 -0.67 20.72 1.95
CA LYS A 79 -1.46 19.52 1.71
C LYS A 79 -0.52 18.34 1.52
N CYS A 80 -0.64 17.34 2.39
CA CYS A 80 0.14 16.13 2.28
C CYS A 80 -0.64 14.92 2.81
N VAL A 81 -0.24 13.75 2.35
CA VAL A 81 -0.69 12.46 2.84
C VAL A 81 0.47 11.49 2.80
N THR A 82 0.68 10.78 3.90
CA THR A 82 1.61 9.65 4.00
C THR A 82 0.82 8.36 4.11
N TYR A 83 1.19 7.36 3.32
CA TYR A 83 0.65 6.02 3.36
C TYR A 83 1.72 5.04 3.82
N VAL A 84 1.41 4.17 4.78
CA VAL A 84 2.29 3.08 5.22
C VAL A 84 1.53 1.76 5.30
N CYS A 85 2.06 0.70 4.69
CA CYS A 85 1.52 -0.65 4.81
C CYS A 85 2.53 -1.64 5.36
N ASN A 86 2.04 -2.58 6.17
CA ASN A 86 2.79 -3.77 6.53
C ASN A 86 2.71 -4.78 5.37
N LYS A 87 3.85 -5.12 4.76
CA LYS A 87 3.89 -5.94 3.56
C LYS A 87 3.42 -7.37 3.78
N ARG A 88 3.75 -7.97 4.92
CA ARG A 88 3.26 -9.32 5.25
C ARG A 88 1.74 -9.33 5.45
N TYR A 89 1.19 -8.29 6.06
CA TYR A 89 -0.26 -8.12 6.17
C TYR A 89 -0.92 -7.89 4.81
N LEU A 90 -0.32 -7.08 3.94
CA LEU A 90 -0.78 -6.90 2.56
C LEU A 90 -0.76 -8.21 1.77
N LEU A 91 0.27 -9.03 1.92
CA LEU A 91 0.32 -10.36 1.30
C LEU A 91 -0.85 -11.24 1.75
N LEU A 92 -1.25 -11.16 3.03
CA LEU A 92 -2.42 -11.89 3.53
C LEU A 92 -3.74 -11.35 2.97
N LEU A 93 -3.87 -10.03 2.81
CA LEU A 93 -5.04 -9.45 2.12
C LEU A 93 -5.11 -9.97 0.68
N MET A 94 -4.00 -9.90 -0.08
CA MET A 94 -3.93 -10.46 -1.43
C MET A 94 -4.21 -11.96 -1.47
N PHE A 95 -3.73 -12.72 -0.48
CA PHE A 95 -4.04 -14.14 -0.37
C PHE A 95 -5.54 -14.36 -0.20
N LEU A 96 -6.21 -13.58 0.64
CA LEU A 96 -7.65 -13.67 0.79
C LEU A 96 -8.38 -13.24 -0.49
N ASP A 97 -7.94 -12.18 -1.15
CA ASP A 97 -8.58 -11.65 -2.36
C ASP A 97 -8.48 -12.64 -3.54
N TYR A 98 -7.36 -13.35 -3.71
CA TYR A 98 -7.18 -14.23 -4.88
C TYR A 98 -7.32 -15.72 -4.58
N ALA A 99 -7.00 -16.15 -3.35
CA ALA A 99 -6.94 -17.57 -3.01
C ALA A 99 -8.13 -18.07 -2.19
N VAL A 100 -9.02 -17.16 -1.77
CA VAL A 100 -10.14 -17.45 -0.86
C VAL A 100 -11.44 -16.85 -1.37
N GLU A 101 -11.46 -15.56 -1.69
CA GLU A 101 -12.68 -14.86 -2.07
C GLU A 101 -13.40 -15.45 -3.29
N PRO A 102 -12.71 -15.85 -4.38
CA PRO A 102 -13.40 -16.37 -5.57
C PRO A 102 -14.30 -17.58 -5.25
N PHE A 103 -13.88 -18.45 -4.33
CA PHE A 103 -14.68 -19.59 -3.86
C PHE A 103 -15.98 -19.15 -3.18
N TYR A 104 -15.96 -18.06 -2.41
CA TYR A 104 -17.16 -17.51 -1.78
C TYR A 104 -18.03 -16.76 -2.77
N TYR A 105 -17.42 -16.04 -3.71
CA TYR A 105 -18.12 -15.32 -4.78
C TYR A 105 -18.95 -16.28 -5.64
N GLU A 106 -18.37 -17.39 -6.11
CA GLU A 106 -19.08 -18.44 -6.85
C GLU A 106 -20.20 -19.09 -6.02
N GLY A 107 -20.04 -19.10 -4.69
CA GLY A 107 -21.08 -19.52 -3.74
C GLY A 107 -22.16 -18.47 -3.45
N GLY A 108 -22.09 -17.28 -4.06
CA GLY A 108 -23.02 -16.16 -3.83
C GLY A 108 -22.84 -15.44 -2.49
N VAL A 109 -21.67 -15.57 -1.86
CA VAL A 109 -21.34 -14.96 -0.56
C VAL A 109 -20.40 -13.78 -0.77
N ASN A 110 -20.82 -12.60 -0.31
CA ASN A 110 -19.98 -11.39 -0.34
C ASN A 110 -18.93 -11.44 0.79
N PHE A 111 -17.73 -11.93 0.48
CA PHE A 111 -16.61 -12.02 1.42
C PHE A 111 -16.07 -10.65 1.88
N TYR A 112 -16.39 -9.58 1.15
CA TYR A 112 -15.97 -8.22 1.49
C TYR A 112 -16.95 -7.49 2.42
N GLU A 113 -18.11 -8.08 2.69
CA GLU A 113 -19.18 -7.43 3.43
C GLU A 113 -18.67 -6.90 4.79
N ASN A 114 -18.80 -5.59 4.99
CA ASN A 114 -18.32 -4.88 6.19
C ASN A 114 -16.82 -5.08 6.50
N GLY A 115 -15.99 -5.34 5.49
CA GLY A 115 -14.55 -5.49 5.65
C GLY A 115 -14.09 -6.82 6.27
N GLN A 116 -14.86 -7.89 6.07
CA GLN A 116 -14.54 -9.23 6.58
C GLN A 116 -13.15 -9.73 6.15
N ASN A 117 -12.72 -9.45 4.93
CA ASN A 117 -11.37 -9.75 4.46
C ASN A 117 -10.28 -9.11 5.34
N TYR A 118 -10.43 -7.85 5.75
CA TYR A 118 -9.49 -7.17 6.65
C TYR A 118 -9.48 -7.79 8.06
N ALA A 119 -10.65 -8.13 8.59
CA ALA A 119 -10.76 -8.80 9.88
C ALA A 119 -10.10 -10.18 9.85
N MET A 120 -10.38 -10.97 8.81
CA MET A 120 -9.79 -12.29 8.60
C MET A 120 -8.26 -12.20 8.42
N ALA A 121 -7.77 -11.26 7.62
CA ALA A 121 -6.33 -11.05 7.44
C ALA A 121 -5.66 -10.67 8.77
N SER A 122 -6.31 -9.83 9.59
CA SER A 122 -5.75 -9.41 10.88
C SER A 122 -5.69 -10.58 11.86
N LEU A 123 -6.74 -11.40 11.90
CA LEU A 123 -6.75 -12.63 12.68
C LEU A 123 -5.61 -13.56 12.24
N ILE A 124 -5.51 -13.88 10.95
CA ILE A 124 -4.48 -14.76 10.39
C ILE A 124 -3.07 -14.20 10.67
N TYR A 125 -2.86 -12.89 10.53
CA TYR A 125 -1.57 -12.28 10.81
C TYR A 125 -1.12 -12.52 12.26
N ILE A 126 -2.04 -12.38 13.21
CA ILE A 126 -1.73 -12.40 14.64
C ILE A 126 -1.64 -13.82 15.18
N VAL A 127 -2.62 -14.67 14.87
CA VAL A 127 -2.70 -16.02 15.44
C VAL A 127 -2.16 -17.11 14.51
N GLY A 128 -2.04 -16.83 13.20
CA GLY A 128 -1.64 -17.80 12.18
C GLY A 128 -0.36 -18.57 12.50
N PRO A 129 0.75 -17.93 12.93
CA PRO A 129 1.98 -18.66 13.29
C PRO A 129 1.77 -19.72 14.38
N LYS A 130 0.86 -19.49 15.33
CA LYS A 130 0.55 -20.44 16.41
C LYS A 130 -0.52 -21.45 15.98
N LEU A 131 -1.61 -20.95 15.41
CA LEU A 131 -2.80 -21.71 15.04
C LEU A 131 -2.52 -22.69 13.89
N LEU A 132 -1.87 -22.21 12.83
CA LEU A 132 -1.66 -22.94 11.58
C LEU A 132 -0.32 -23.71 11.56
N GLY A 133 0.54 -23.45 12.54
CA GLY A 133 1.90 -23.98 12.65
C GLY A 133 2.91 -23.11 11.91
N LYS A 134 3.83 -22.47 12.66
CA LYS A 134 4.72 -21.41 12.16
C LYS A 134 5.44 -21.74 10.85
N MET A 135 6.13 -22.88 10.80
CA MET A 135 6.89 -23.26 9.61
C MET A 135 5.99 -23.52 8.39
N ALA A 136 4.84 -24.17 8.61
CA ALA A 136 3.88 -24.43 7.54
C ALA A 136 3.23 -23.14 7.04
N PHE A 137 2.90 -22.23 7.96
CA PHE A 137 2.32 -20.92 7.63
C PHE A 137 3.31 -20.00 6.91
N ASP A 138 4.58 -19.97 7.33
CA ASP A 138 5.65 -19.27 6.62
C ASP A 138 5.81 -19.86 5.19
N GLY A 139 5.75 -21.20 5.06
CA GLY A 139 5.79 -21.90 3.78
C GLY A 139 4.59 -21.62 2.86
N LEU A 140 3.38 -21.50 3.42
CA LEU A 140 2.17 -21.12 2.69
C LEU A 140 2.31 -19.73 2.05
N GLN A 141 2.76 -18.74 2.83
CA GLN A 141 2.94 -17.37 2.32
C GLN A 141 4.00 -17.31 1.21
N ALA A 142 5.10 -18.03 1.37
CA ALA A 142 6.14 -18.12 0.34
C ALA A 142 5.62 -18.82 -0.94
N ALA A 143 4.85 -19.89 -0.79
CA ALA A 143 4.24 -20.60 -1.92
C ALA A 143 3.21 -19.72 -2.65
N PHE A 144 2.42 -18.91 -1.93
CA PHE A 144 1.47 -17.98 -2.55
C PHE A 144 2.19 -16.90 -3.37
N GLN A 145 3.21 -16.27 -2.80
CA GLN A 145 4.02 -15.27 -3.51
C GLN A 145 4.68 -15.87 -4.76
N ARG A 146 5.16 -17.12 -4.68
CA ARG A 146 5.70 -17.85 -5.83
C ARG A 146 4.64 -18.14 -6.88
N ALA A 147 3.46 -18.62 -6.47
CA ALA A 147 2.35 -18.93 -7.37
C ALA A 147 1.87 -17.71 -8.14
N VAL A 148 1.71 -16.55 -7.48
CA VAL A 148 1.35 -15.29 -8.15
C VAL A 148 2.43 -14.83 -9.12
N LYS A 149 3.71 -15.03 -8.79
CA LYS A 149 4.83 -14.63 -9.65
C LYS A 149 5.00 -15.52 -10.88
N GLU A 150 5.04 -16.83 -10.67
CA GLU A 150 5.34 -17.82 -11.72
C GLU A 150 4.10 -18.19 -12.54
N LYS A 151 2.92 -18.22 -11.91
CA LYS A 151 1.63 -18.62 -12.51
C LYS A 151 1.66 -19.99 -13.20
N SER A 152 2.66 -20.82 -12.90
CA SER A 152 2.84 -22.14 -13.49
C SER A 152 1.94 -23.16 -12.79
N PRO A 153 1.50 -24.22 -13.50
CA PRO A 153 0.74 -25.31 -12.86
C PRO A 153 1.49 -25.94 -11.67
N GLU A 154 2.83 -26.02 -11.75
CA GLU A 154 3.67 -26.51 -10.66
C GLU A 154 3.59 -25.60 -9.43
N ALA A 155 3.76 -24.29 -9.60
CA ALA A 155 3.70 -23.34 -8.49
C ALA A 155 2.30 -23.29 -7.84
N LEU A 156 1.23 -23.43 -8.63
CA LEU A 156 -0.15 -23.52 -8.13
C LEU A 156 -0.38 -24.80 -7.33
N ASN A 157 0.13 -25.94 -7.81
CA ASN A 157 0.06 -27.21 -7.08
C ASN A 157 0.87 -27.19 -5.78
N ASP A 158 2.02 -26.51 -5.79
CA ASP A 158 2.84 -26.30 -4.59
C ASP A 158 2.12 -25.45 -3.55
N LEU A 159 1.38 -24.42 -3.99
CA LEU A 159 0.54 -23.61 -3.11
C LEU A 159 -0.55 -24.45 -2.42
N VAL A 160 -1.29 -25.27 -3.19
CA VAL A 160 -2.30 -26.19 -2.62
C VAL A 160 -1.65 -27.15 -1.62
N SER A 161 -0.49 -27.70 -1.97
CA SER A 161 0.26 -28.60 -1.09
C SER A 161 0.74 -27.89 0.18
N ALA A 162 1.15 -26.63 0.09
CA ALA A 162 1.55 -25.81 1.23
C ALA A 162 0.36 -25.53 2.16
N ALA A 163 -0.82 -25.22 1.61
CA ALA A 163 -2.04 -25.04 2.39
C ALA A 163 -2.41 -26.31 3.18
N ARG A 164 -2.33 -27.49 2.54
CA ARG A 164 -2.58 -28.80 3.17
C ARG A 164 -1.61 -29.16 4.29
N LYS A 165 -0.38 -28.63 4.27
CA LYS A 165 0.63 -28.85 5.32
C LYS A 165 0.37 -28.05 6.58
N THR A 166 -0.42 -26.98 6.51
CA THR A 166 -0.85 -26.23 7.69
C THR A 166 -1.93 -27.00 8.46
N LYS A 167 -2.22 -26.58 9.69
CA LYS A 167 -3.40 -27.01 10.44
C LYS A 167 -4.67 -26.30 9.94
N TRP A 168 -4.95 -26.40 8.64
CA TRP A 168 -5.99 -25.61 7.98
C TRP A 168 -7.40 -25.85 8.52
N GLN A 169 -7.65 -26.99 9.16
CA GLN A 169 -8.91 -27.32 9.81
C GLN A 169 -9.23 -26.44 11.02
N GLU A 170 -8.24 -25.74 11.58
CA GLU A 170 -8.44 -24.77 12.66
C GLU A 170 -9.04 -23.44 12.16
N LEU A 171 -8.93 -23.16 10.86
CA LEU A 171 -9.52 -21.99 10.20
C LEU A 171 -9.93 -22.35 8.77
N PRO A 172 -10.91 -23.26 8.59
CA PRO A 172 -11.28 -23.78 7.30
C PRO A 172 -11.87 -22.70 6.39
N GLU A 173 -12.39 -21.61 6.94
CA GLU A 173 -12.96 -20.51 6.18
C GLU A 173 -11.87 -19.79 5.35
N ALA A 174 -10.65 -19.69 5.88
CA ALA A 174 -9.54 -19.03 5.21
C ALA A 174 -8.71 -19.96 4.33
N LEU A 175 -8.59 -21.24 4.71
CA LEU A 175 -7.66 -22.16 4.04
C LEU A 175 -8.34 -23.34 3.35
N GLY A 176 -9.61 -23.61 3.66
CA GLY A 176 -10.40 -24.65 3.02
C GLY A 176 -10.52 -24.52 1.50
N PRO A 177 -10.72 -23.31 0.92
CA PRO A 177 -10.76 -23.13 -0.53
C PRO A 177 -9.57 -23.78 -1.24
N LEU A 178 -8.34 -23.58 -0.74
CA LEU A 178 -7.16 -24.23 -1.27
C LEU A 178 -6.97 -25.66 -0.74
N ALA A 179 -6.94 -25.82 0.58
CA ALA A 179 -6.47 -27.06 1.21
C ALA A 179 -7.43 -28.23 0.99
N LYS A 180 -8.73 -27.98 1.09
CA LYS A 180 -9.78 -29.00 0.93
C LYS A 180 -10.22 -29.13 -0.52
N TYR A 181 -10.56 -28.01 -1.15
CA TYR A 181 -11.23 -28.03 -2.44
C TYR A 181 -10.27 -27.88 -3.62
N ALA A 182 -9.06 -27.34 -3.40
CA ALA A 182 -8.18 -26.90 -4.49
C ALA A 182 -8.98 -26.10 -5.53
N ALA A 183 -9.80 -25.16 -5.02
CA ALA A 183 -10.83 -24.43 -5.75
C ALA A 183 -10.28 -23.88 -7.08
N PRO A 184 -10.77 -24.37 -8.24
CA PRO A 184 -10.25 -23.95 -9.54
C PRO A 184 -10.37 -22.44 -9.76
N GLU A 185 -11.49 -21.83 -9.33
CA GLU A 185 -11.74 -20.39 -9.40
C GLU A 185 -10.67 -19.56 -8.67
N CYS A 186 -10.19 -20.03 -7.51
CA CYS A 186 -9.09 -19.39 -6.79
C CYS A 186 -7.76 -19.54 -7.55
N LEU A 187 -7.49 -20.72 -8.11
CA LEU A 187 -6.24 -20.96 -8.85
C LEU A 187 -6.22 -20.18 -10.18
N GLU A 188 -7.36 -20.06 -10.85
CA GLU A 188 -7.55 -19.24 -12.05
C GLU A 188 -7.39 -17.74 -11.76
N ALA A 189 -7.95 -17.26 -10.65
CA ALA A 189 -7.75 -15.89 -10.20
C ALA A 189 -6.25 -15.57 -10.00
N ILE A 190 -5.51 -16.45 -9.30
CA ILE A 190 -4.05 -16.31 -9.12
C ILE A 190 -3.30 -16.33 -10.46
N ALA A 191 -3.73 -17.17 -11.40
CA ALA A 191 -3.10 -17.33 -12.72
C ALA A 191 -3.39 -16.18 -13.69
N THR A 192 -4.28 -15.24 -13.34
CA THR A 192 -4.63 -14.11 -14.21
C THR A 192 -3.40 -13.23 -14.47
N PRO A 193 -3.02 -12.95 -15.74
CA PRO A 193 -1.74 -12.29 -16.08
C PRO A 193 -1.46 -10.97 -15.35
N GLY A 194 -2.49 -10.16 -15.09
CA GLY A 194 -2.38 -8.87 -14.39
C GLY A 194 -2.22 -8.96 -12.87
N VAL A 195 -2.47 -10.12 -12.26
CA VAL A 195 -2.38 -10.31 -10.80
C VAL A 195 -0.92 -10.33 -10.36
N SER A 196 -0.62 -9.57 -9.31
CA SER A 196 0.72 -9.35 -8.78
C SER A 196 0.70 -9.14 -7.27
N THR A 197 1.80 -9.50 -6.59
CA THR A 197 2.05 -9.15 -5.19
C THR A 197 2.81 -7.84 -5.02
N ASP A 198 2.94 -7.03 -6.07
CA ASP A 198 3.60 -5.73 -5.97
C ASP A 198 2.67 -4.71 -5.28
N ALA A 199 3.13 -4.22 -4.13
CA ALA A 199 2.42 -3.27 -3.28
C ALA A 199 2.40 -1.83 -3.83
N ALA A 200 3.30 -1.48 -4.77
CA ALA A 200 3.47 -0.10 -5.23
C ALA A 200 2.18 0.46 -5.84
N PHE A 201 1.43 -0.35 -6.60
CA PHE A 201 0.17 0.10 -7.15
C PHE A 201 -0.91 0.36 -6.08
N VAL A 202 -0.99 -0.49 -5.05
CA VAL A 202 -1.92 -0.31 -3.92
C VAL A 202 -1.59 0.99 -3.16
N VAL A 203 -0.30 1.26 -2.95
CA VAL A 203 0.19 2.49 -2.32
C VAL A 203 -0.20 3.70 -3.17
N LEU A 204 0.12 3.68 -4.47
CA LEU A 204 -0.19 4.78 -5.39
C LEU A 204 -1.70 5.05 -5.48
N GLN A 205 -2.52 4.00 -5.62
CA GLN A 205 -3.98 4.13 -5.68
C GLN A 205 -4.55 4.74 -4.39
N SER A 206 -3.99 4.37 -3.23
CA SER A 206 -4.38 4.94 -1.93
C SER A 206 -4.04 6.43 -1.85
N LEU A 207 -2.86 6.83 -2.35
CA LEU A 207 -2.50 8.24 -2.46
C LEU A 207 -3.43 8.98 -3.42
N VAL A 208 -3.73 8.41 -4.60
CA VAL A 208 -4.65 9.02 -5.59
C VAL A 208 -6.02 9.25 -4.97
N SER A 209 -6.62 8.26 -4.33
CA SER A 209 -7.92 8.40 -3.66
C SER A 209 -7.91 9.56 -2.64
N ARG A 210 -6.81 9.75 -1.92
CA ARG A 210 -6.70 10.85 -0.95
C ARG A 210 -6.43 12.21 -1.59
N MET A 211 -5.56 12.26 -2.60
CA MET A 211 -5.27 13.48 -3.37
C MET A 211 -6.51 13.99 -4.10
N GLU A 212 -7.34 13.09 -4.64
CA GLU A 212 -8.64 13.41 -5.22
C GLU A 212 -9.51 14.19 -4.22
N GLU A 213 -9.59 13.76 -2.96
CA GLU A 213 -10.37 14.49 -1.93
C GLU A 213 -9.71 15.82 -1.51
N MET A 214 -8.37 15.90 -1.51
CA MET A 214 -7.62 17.10 -1.11
C MET A 214 -7.54 18.18 -2.19
N ALA A 215 -7.62 17.80 -3.46
CA ALA A 215 -7.51 18.69 -4.60
C ALA A 215 -8.82 19.44 -4.87
N ALA A 216 -8.74 20.76 -4.97
CA ALA A 216 -9.92 21.61 -5.27
C ALA A 216 -10.36 21.52 -6.74
N GLY A 217 -9.50 21.04 -7.63
CA GLY A 217 -9.73 20.92 -9.06
C GLY A 217 -8.67 20.00 -9.69
N PRO A 218 -8.46 20.10 -11.02
CA PRO A 218 -7.46 19.27 -11.70
C PRO A 218 -6.07 19.41 -11.08
N TYR A 219 -5.36 18.29 -10.97
CA TYR A 219 -4.01 18.23 -10.41
C TYR A 219 -3.12 17.26 -11.19
N ARG A 220 -1.81 17.37 -11.00
CA ARG A 220 -0.82 16.40 -11.51
C ARG A 220 0.01 15.81 -10.39
N VAL A 221 0.68 14.70 -10.70
CA VAL A 221 1.64 14.04 -9.82
C VAL A 221 3.00 14.02 -10.48
N GLU A 222 4.02 14.45 -9.73
CA GLU A 222 5.44 14.29 -10.06
C GLU A 222 6.06 13.33 -9.03
N HIS A 223 6.40 12.12 -9.48
CA HIS A 223 6.94 11.07 -8.63
C HIS A 223 8.46 10.94 -8.82
N ASP A 224 9.22 10.56 -7.78
CA ASP A 224 10.63 10.19 -7.98
C ASP A 224 10.76 9.04 -8.98
N GLN A 225 11.95 8.84 -9.53
CA GLN A 225 12.16 7.77 -10.50
C GLN A 225 11.90 6.39 -9.89
N SER A 226 10.91 5.68 -10.43
CA SER A 226 10.54 4.32 -10.02
C SER A 226 10.40 3.44 -11.25
N LYS A 227 11.11 2.31 -11.24
CA LYS A 227 11.04 1.33 -12.33
C LYS A 227 9.63 0.74 -12.50
N ASN A 228 8.81 0.75 -11.45
CA ASN A 228 7.48 0.11 -11.46
C ASN A 228 6.38 1.05 -11.90
N LEU A 229 6.56 2.36 -11.78
CA LEU A 229 5.64 3.33 -12.37
C LEU A 229 5.50 3.12 -13.88
N LEU A 230 6.56 2.64 -14.54
CA LEU A 230 6.50 2.25 -15.95
C LEU A 230 5.55 1.06 -16.17
N THR A 231 5.55 0.08 -15.27
CA THR A 231 4.65 -1.09 -15.31
C THR A 231 3.18 -0.70 -15.19
N TYR A 232 2.86 0.32 -14.39
CA TYR A 232 1.49 0.76 -14.15
C TYR A 232 1.05 1.95 -15.01
N HIS A 233 1.92 2.47 -15.86
CA HIS A 233 1.66 3.68 -16.65
C HIS A 233 0.39 3.54 -17.48
N ASP A 234 0.21 2.41 -18.17
CA ASP A 234 -0.95 2.16 -19.03
C ASP A 234 -2.24 2.01 -18.23
N LEU A 235 -2.18 1.41 -17.03
CA LEU A 235 -3.34 1.31 -16.13
C LEU A 235 -3.74 2.68 -15.58
N MET A 236 -2.77 3.47 -15.11
CA MET A 236 -2.99 4.83 -14.64
C MET A 236 -3.57 5.72 -15.75
N ARG A 237 -3.06 5.59 -16.98
CA ARG A 237 -3.59 6.33 -18.13
C ARG A 237 -5.04 5.95 -18.43
N ARG A 238 -5.40 4.68 -18.30
CA ARG A 238 -6.80 4.24 -18.44
C ARG A 238 -7.69 4.83 -17.34
N TYR A 239 -7.23 4.89 -16.10
CA TYR A 239 -7.98 5.53 -15.01
C TYR A 239 -8.18 7.03 -15.25
N ILE A 240 -7.13 7.73 -15.67
CA ILE A 240 -7.16 9.18 -15.96
C ILE A 240 -8.13 9.51 -17.10
N ASN A 241 -8.15 8.68 -18.14
CA ASN A 241 -9.00 8.88 -19.31
C ASN A 241 -10.40 8.29 -19.18
N HIS A 242 -10.75 7.74 -18.01
CA HIS A 242 -12.05 7.11 -17.81
C HIS A 242 -13.11 8.16 -17.53
N GLU A 243 -14.09 8.27 -18.42
CA GLU A 243 -15.07 9.36 -18.42
C GLU A 243 -16.41 9.01 -17.75
N GLU A 244 -16.66 7.74 -17.44
CA GLU A 244 -17.91 7.35 -16.79
C GLU A 244 -18.01 7.98 -15.40
N THR A 245 -19.16 8.59 -15.10
CA THR A 245 -19.41 9.20 -13.80
C THR A 245 -19.92 8.15 -12.82
N ILE A 246 -19.07 7.76 -11.88
CA ILE A 246 -19.40 6.75 -10.87
C ILE A 246 -18.66 7.02 -9.57
N GLU A 247 -19.25 6.59 -8.45
CA GLU A 247 -18.66 6.68 -7.12
C GLU A 247 -18.89 5.38 -6.35
N PHE A 248 -17.85 4.91 -5.67
CA PHE A 248 -17.90 3.76 -4.77
C PHE A 248 -17.41 4.10 -3.37
N ARG A 249 -18.11 3.56 -2.37
CA ARG A 249 -17.73 3.65 -0.97
C ARG A 249 -16.75 2.57 -0.56
N GLN A 250 -15.53 2.95 -0.15
CA GLN A 250 -14.56 1.98 0.40
C GLN A 250 -14.64 1.87 1.92
N SER A 251 -14.80 2.99 2.62
CA SER A 251 -14.87 3.05 4.10
C SER A 251 -15.74 4.21 4.57
N GLU A 252 -15.67 4.58 5.84
CA GLU A 252 -16.25 5.81 6.37
C GLU A 252 -15.70 7.05 5.64
N ILE A 253 -14.38 7.09 5.43
CA ILE A 253 -13.65 8.29 4.95
C ILE A 253 -13.08 8.18 3.53
N ALA A 254 -13.15 7.00 2.88
CA ALA A 254 -12.56 6.79 1.56
C ALA A 254 -13.60 6.49 0.49
N ARG A 255 -13.43 7.11 -0.67
CA ARG A 255 -14.25 6.95 -1.88
C ARG A 255 -13.35 6.75 -3.09
N ILE A 256 -13.85 6.04 -4.11
CA ILE A 256 -13.29 6.05 -5.46
C ILE A 256 -14.31 6.73 -6.36
N LYS A 257 -13.87 7.71 -7.14
CA LYS A 257 -14.72 8.49 -8.04
C LYS A 257 -14.10 8.50 -9.43
N PHE A 258 -14.94 8.44 -10.45
CA PHE A 258 -14.57 8.78 -11.83
C PHE A 258 -15.57 9.80 -12.40
N PRO A 259 -15.15 10.64 -13.36
CA PRO A 259 -13.78 10.84 -13.83
C PRO A 259 -12.86 11.40 -12.73
N LEU A 260 -11.56 11.10 -12.82
CA LEU A 260 -10.55 11.62 -11.87
C LEU A 260 -10.26 13.10 -12.14
N LYS A 261 -9.89 13.84 -11.08
CA LYS A 261 -9.26 15.17 -11.20
C LYS A 261 -7.78 15.06 -11.60
N LEU A 262 -7.15 13.91 -11.32
CA LEU A 262 -5.79 13.60 -11.74
C LEU A 262 -5.65 13.69 -13.26
N ALA A 263 -4.88 14.66 -13.74
CA ALA A 263 -4.66 14.89 -15.16
C ALA A 263 -3.43 14.15 -15.72
N SER A 264 -2.40 13.94 -14.90
CA SER A 264 -1.17 13.28 -15.36
C SER A 264 -0.29 12.80 -14.20
N VAL A 265 0.46 11.71 -14.43
CA VAL A 265 1.55 11.24 -13.57
C VAL A 265 2.85 11.24 -14.37
N THR A 266 3.86 11.93 -13.88
CA THR A 266 5.19 12.03 -14.50
C THR A 266 6.29 11.68 -13.51
N GLN A 267 7.44 11.23 -13.99
CA GLN A 267 8.63 10.97 -13.16
C GLN A 267 9.62 12.13 -13.24
N VAL A 268 10.29 12.46 -12.13
CA VAL A 268 11.32 13.50 -12.03
C VAL A 268 12.55 12.95 -11.29
N ASP A 269 13.73 13.49 -11.56
CA ASP A 269 14.95 13.16 -10.81
C ASP A 269 14.98 13.97 -9.50
N SER A 270 14.97 13.28 -8.36
CA SER A 270 15.04 13.88 -7.03
C SER A 270 16.25 14.81 -6.83
N LYS A 271 17.36 14.65 -7.58
CA LYS A 271 18.50 15.61 -7.54
C LYS A 271 18.15 16.99 -8.07
N THR A 272 17.09 17.09 -8.86
CA THR A 272 16.61 18.34 -9.49
C THR A 272 15.27 18.82 -8.92
N SER A 273 14.67 18.06 -8.01
CA SER A 273 13.36 18.33 -7.42
C SER A 273 13.43 18.36 -5.89
N PRO A 274 13.72 19.54 -5.28
CA PRO A 274 13.65 19.73 -3.84
C PRO A 274 12.33 19.26 -3.22
N ALA A 275 11.20 19.42 -3.93
CA ALA A 275 9.90 19.02 -3.43
C ALA A 275 9.76 17.49 -3.30
N VAL A 276 10.33 16.70 -4.22
CA VAL A 276 10.39 15.23 -4.07
C VAL A 276 11.30 14.82 -2.91
N GLN A 277 12.40 15.53 -2.67
CA GLN A 277 13.26 15.27 -1.52
C GLN A 277 12.54 15.48 -0.18
N LEU A 278 11.56 16.39 -0.12
CA LEU A 278 10.73 16.55 1.08
C LEU A 278 9.76 15.38 1.27
N ALA A 279 9.26 14.79 0.18
CA ALA A 279 8.50 13.55 0.25
C ALA A 279 9.37 12.39 0.78
N ASP A 280 10.63 12.25 0.34
CA ASP A 280 11.62 11.27 0.86
C ASP A 280 11.77 11.40 2.39
N VAL A 281 11.88 12.63 2.90
CA VAL A 281 12.00 12.89 4.35
C VAL A 281 10.78 12.39 5.11
N LEU A 282 9.58 12.71 4.64
CA LEU A 282 8.34 12.32 5.32
C LEU A 282 8.15 10.80 5.31
N ILE A 283 8.31 10.15 4.16
CA ILE A 283 8.10 8.70 4.08
C ILE A 283 9.22 7.93 4.77
N GLY A 284 10.46 8.40 4.67
CA GLY A 284 11.61 7.82 5.37
C GLY A 284 11.42 7.82 6.89
N ALA A 285 10.97 8.95 7.45
CA ALA A 285 10.67 9.07 8.86
C ALA A 285 9.49 8.19 9.29
N ALA A 286 8.41 8.17 8.51
CA ALA A 286 7.23 7.36 8.81
C ALA A 286 7.53 5.85 8.82
N ILE A 287 8.34 5.36 7.85
CA ILE A 287 8.75 3.96 7.80
C ILE A 287 9.68 3.61 8.98
N GLU A 288 10.60 4.49 9.35
CA GLU A 288 11.46 4.27 10.51
C GLU A 288 10.65 4.25 11.83
N ALA A 289 9.71 5.17 11.99
CA ALA A 289 8.79 5.20 13.13
C ALA A 289 7.94 3.92 13.21
N ALA A 290 7.36 3.47 12.09
CA ALA A 290 6.59 2.23 12.04
C ALA A 290 7.41 0.99 12.44
N ASN A 291 8.66 0.90 12.00
CA ASN A 291 9.57 -0.18 12.41
C ASN A 291 9.88 -0.14 13.91
N THR A 292 10.04 1.06 14.47
CA THR A 292 10.31 1.26 15.91
C THR A 292 9.12 0.87 16.77
N LEU A 293 7.93 1.39 16.44
CA LEU A 293 6.69 1.13 17.18
C LEU A 293 6.25 -0.34 17.14
N THR A 294 6.64 -1.07 16.10
CA THR A 294 6.37 -2.51 15.98
C THR A 294 7.51 -3.40 16.50
N GLY A 295 8.47 -2.81 17.23
CA GLY A 295 9.56 -3.52 17.91
C GLY A 295 10.54 -4.22 16.96
N GLN A 296 10.60 -3.82 15.69
CA GLN A 296 11.47 -4.45 14.70
C GLN A 296 12.89 -3.96 14.78
N ARG A 297 13.05 -2.65 14.87
CA ARG A 297 14.34 -1.99 14.86
C ARG A 297 14.20 -0.66 15.57
N MET A 298 15.13 -0.37 16.46
CA MET A 298 15.26 0.98 17.03
C MET A 298 15.58 1.97 15.92
N GLY A 299 14.70 2.95 15.73
CA GLY A 299 14.90 4.10 14.85
C GLY A 299 15.95 5.06 15.40
N GLU A 300 16.40 5.96 14.54
CA GLU A 300 17.27 7.08 14.92
C GLU A 300 16.43 8.19 15.55
N LEU A 301 15.24 8.46 15.00
CA LEU A 301 14.29 9.43 15.52
C LEU A 301 13.35 8.82 16.57
N ASP A 302 12.85 9.68 17.47
CA ASP A 302 11.74 9.36 18.36
C ASP A 302 10.47 9.12 17.53
N ALA A 303 10.02 7.86 17.51
CA ALA A 303 8.89 7.43 16.71
C ALA A 303 7.55 8.02 17.18
N GLU A 304 7.36 8.21 18.48
CA GLU A 304 6.13 8.82 19.02
C GLU A 304 6.07 10.30 18.62
N ALA A 305 7.21 11.00 18.71
CA ALA A 305 7.32 12.38 18.28
C ALA A 305 7.06 12.56 16.78
N VAL A 306 7.54 11.65 15.93
CA VAL A 306 7.26 11.67 14.48
C VAL A 306 5.77 11.45 14.22
N MET A 307 5.17 10.42 14.82
CA MET A 307 3.76 10.10 14.59
C MET A 307 2.83 11.20 15.11
N ALA A 308 3.17 11.85 16.22
CA ALA A 308 2.40 12.95 16.79
C ALA A 308 2.37 14.22 15.93
N LEU A 309 3.21 14.33 14.89
CA LEU A 309 3.16 15.46 13.94
C LEU A 309 2.01 15.35 12.93
N TYR A 310 1.55 14.13 12.65
CA TYR A 310 0.51 13.89 11.64
C TYR A 310 -0.87 14.18 12.21
N ALA A 311 -1.68 14.94 11.47
CA ALA A 311 -3.11 14.98 11.72
C ALA A 311 -3.78 13.69 11.21
N ASP A 312 -4.93 13.32 11.79
CA ASP A 312 -5.68 12.09 11.46
C ASP A 312 -5.91 11.90 9.95
N HIS A 313 -6.07 13.00 9.23
CA HIS A 313 -6.42 13.02 7.80
C HIS A 313 -5.19 13.00 6.87
N GLN A 314 -3.98 12.99 7.43
CA GLN A 314 -2.69 13.02 6.71
C GLN A 314 -1.95 11.68 6.76
N PHE A 315 -2.42 10.70 7.52
CA PHE A 315 -1.77 9.40 7.65
C PHE A 315 -2.73 8.27 7.35
N ILE A 316 -2.41 7.47 6.33
CA ILE A 316 -3.14 6.26 5.97
C ILE A 316 -2.28 5.07 6.35
N HIS A 317 -2.85 4.11 7.07
CA HIS A 317 -2.14 2.89 7.44
C HIS A 317 -2.89 1.63 7.02
N MET A 318 -2.14 0.66 6.52
CA MET A 318 -2.63 -0.69 6.26
C MET A 318 -1.81 -1.68 7.09
N VAL A 319 -2.24 -1.82 8.34
CA VAL A 319 -1.62 -2.66 9.36
C VAL A 319 -2.70 -3.55 10.00
N PRO A 320 -2.33 -4.72 10.53
CA PRO A 320 -3.28 -5.60 11.21
C PRO A 320 -3.85 -4.93 12.47
N SER A 321 -5.13 -5.16 12.75
CA SER A 321 -5.81 -4.63 13.95
C SER A 321 -6.58 -5.74 14.67
N ILE A 322 -6.51 -5.73 16.00
CA ILE A 322 -7.34 -6.60 16.87
C ILE A 322 -8.68 -5.97 17.25
N ASP A 323 -8.89 -4.69 16.95
CA ASP A 323 -10.18 -4.04 17.16
C ASP A 323 -11.13 -4.36 16.01
N PHE A 324 -11.64 -5.59 16.02
CA PHE A 324 -12.54 -6.07 14.96
C PHE A 324 -13.86 -5.29 14.90
N ALA A 325 -14.31 -4.73 16.03
CA ALA A 325 -15.52 -3.93 16.09
C ALA A 325 -15.32 -2.58 15.38
N GLU A 326 -14.19 -1.92 15.64
CA GLU A 326 -13.79 -0.70 14.93
C GLU A 326 -13.61 -0.99 13.43
N GLN A 327 -12.89 -2.05 13.06
CA GLN A 327 -12.65 -2.39 11.64
C GLN A 327 -13.94 -2.61 10.87
N ARG A 328 -14.91 -3.30 11.49
CA ARG A 328 -16.25 -3.54 10.91
C ARG A 328 -17.04 -2.24 10.75
N ARG A 329 -17.05 -1.38 11.78
CA ARG A 329 -17.72 -0.08 11.74
C ARG A 329 -17.13 0.81 10.65
N PHE A 330 -15.80 0.90 10.59
CA PHE A 330 -15.07 1.72 9.62
C PHE A 330 -15.37 1.34 8.17
N ARG A 331 -15.69 0.06 7.90
CA ARG A 331 -16.01 -0.45 6.56
C ARG A 331 -17.48 -0.81 6.38
N GLN A 332 -18.36 -0.36 7.27
CA GLN A 332 -19.77 -0.62 7.15
C GLN A 332 -20.34 0.01 5.86
N GLY A 333 -21.04 -0.81 5.08
CA GLY A 333 -21.58 -0.39 3.77
C GLY A 333 -20.49 -0.13 2.72
N THR A 334 -19.32 -0.77 2.85
CA THR A 334 -18.33 -0.82 1.79
C THR A 334 -18.89 -1.49 0.53
N GLN A 335 -18.51 -0.97 -0.63
CA GLN A 335 -18.86 -1.46 -1.96
C GLN A 335 -17.64 -2.10 -2.64
N ALA A 336 -16.81 -2.81 -1.86
CA ALA A 336 -15.56 -3.37 -2.34
C ALA A 336 -15.76 -4.44 -3.42
N ALA A 337 -16.81 -5.27 -3.31
CA ALA A 337 -17.15 -6.25 -4.35
C ALA A 337 -17.50 -5.56 -5.67
N GLU A 338 -18.33 -4.51 -5.59
CA GLU A 338 -18.75 -3.73 -6.76
C GLU A 338 -17.58 -2.99 -7.41
N ILE A 339 -16.61 -2.50 -6.62
CA ILE A 339 -15.37 -1.92 -7.14
C ILE A 339 -14.59 -2.97 -7.94
N ILE A 340 -14.44 -4.19 -7.40
CA ILE A 340 -13.67 -5.27 -8.04
C ILE A 340 -14.34 -5.65 -9.37
N ASP A 341 -15.66 -5.85 -9.38
CA ASP A 341 -16.42 -6.14 -10.60
C ASP A 341 -16.29 -5.02 -11.63
N TYR A 342 -16.39 -3.76 -11.17
CA TYR A 342 -16.24 -2.59 -12.02
C TYR A 342 -14.85 -2.50 -12.64
N PHE A 343 -13.81 -2.74 -11.85
CA PHE A 343 -12.41 -2.68 -12.30
C PHE A 343 -12.08 -3.85 -13.22
N GLY A 344 -12.64 -5.03 -12.95
CA GLY A 344 -12.56 -6.20 -13.81
C GLY A 344 -13.09 -5.89 -15.22
N THR A 345 -14.27 -5.27 -15.27
CA THR A 345 -14.97 -4.93 -16.52
C THR A 345 -14.28 -3.82 -17.31
N HIS A 346 -13.89 -2.72 -16.66
CA HIS A 346 -13.46 -1.50 -17.35
C HIS A 346 -11.93 -1.39 -17.53
N PHE A 347 -11.16 -2.05 -16.66
CA PHE A 347 -9.71 -1.87 -16.61
C PHE A 347 -8.90 -3.15 -16.76
N HIS A 348 -9.52 -4.32 -16.64
CA HIS A 348 -8.83 -5.60 -16.77
C HIS A 348 -9.17 -6.39 -18.05
N GLY A 349 -9.87 -5.77 -19.00
CA GLY A 349 -10.13 -6.33 -20.33
C GLY A 349 -9.69 -5.40 -21.47
N SER A 350 -8.60 -5.76 -22.17
CA SER A 350 -8.34 -5.49 -23.61
C SER A 350 -6.91 -5.92 -23.99
N SER A 351 -6.67 -7.23 -24.04
CA SER A 351 -5.66 -7.82 -24.94
C SER A 351 -6.39 -8.71 -25.95
N LYS A 352 -7.37 -8.14 -26.65
CA LYS A 352 -7.77 -8.62 -27.97
C LYS A 352 -7.27 -7.59 -28.98
N GLY A 353 -5.99 -7.76 -29.34
CA GLY A 353 -5.37 -7.21 -30.54
C GLY A 353 -4.63 -8.35 -31.20
#